data_AF-A0AA35NYV8-F1
#
_entry.id   AF-A0AA35NYV8-F1
#
_cell.length_a   1.000
_cell.length_b   1.000
_cell.length_c   1.000
_cell.angle_alpha   90.00
_cell.angle_beta   90.00
_cell.angle_gamma   90.00
#
_symmetry.space_group_name_H-M   'P 1'
#
loop_
_entity.id
_entity.type
_entity.pdbx_description
1 polymer ?
#
loop_
_entity_poly.entity_id
_entity_poly.type
_entity_poly.pdbx_seq_one_letter_code
_entity_poly.pdbx_strand_id
1 'polypeptide(L)'
;MYPSFMDEDVVDGMDTFDSSFFSKVDAHDELCSMPDDVFESPPLSATYFRGLPQPEDGKSPEAEQPFQRAGPSRGLPVVAAAGPKRGKRIASRVKHFAFDRKKRYYGLGVVGKWLNRTYRRSISSMVRSQLELTDSHRPYFTYWITFVHIIITLLIICTYGIAPIGFAQHLTTALVLRNKGVYESVKYMQQENFWIGPSSIDLIHLGAKYSPCMRKDQQIEKLIQKERDQERESGCCVQNDNSGCVQTLQVDCSETLATFVKWPDNSPAFDLNNSSRKRISGAVCAQDPRTCEEPASNLPHIWPDDITKWPICTDQAKSNHTGLLHIDCDIKGRPCCLGTKGSCQITTREYCEFMHGYFHEEATLCSQVHCMDEVCGLLPFRNPESPDQIYRLWLSLFLHAGVIHCLVSVIFQMTVLRDLEKLAGWHRISIIYILSGITGNLASAIFLPYRAEVGPAGSQFGLLACLFVELFQSWQVLEKPMKAFLNLSGIVLFLFLCGLLPWIDNIAHIFGFLSGLLLSFAFLPYITFGTMDKYRKRVMIIVSMLVFVGLFASLVIWLYVYPINWHWIEHLTCLPFTDRFCEKYDLNQVLH
;
A
#
# COMPACT_ATOMS: atom_id res chain seq x y z
N MET A 1 -6.55 35.07 -57.83
CA MET A 1 -7.83 34.60 -58.41
C MET A 1 -8.83 34.51 -57.27
N TYR A 2 -9.64 35.56 -57.09
CA TYR A 2 -10.88 35.59 -56.28
C TYR A 2 -12.04 35.03 -57.14
N PRO A 3 -13.32 34.96 -56.68
CA PRO A 3 -13.92 35.17 -55.35
C PRO A 3 -14.67 33.89 -54.84
N SER A 4 -15.53 33.81 -53.80
CA SER A 4 -16.51 34.72 -53.16
C SER A 4 -16.82 34.30 -51.69
N PHE A 5 -16.90 35.19 -50.68
CA PHE A 5 -18.06 36.04 -50.24
C PHE A 5 -19.18 35.22 -49.54
N MET A 6 -19.79 35.56 -48.38
CA MET A 6 -19.98 36.78 -47.55
C MET A 6 -19.81 36.43 -46.04
N ASP A 7 -19.32 37.28 -45.11
CA ASP A 7 -19.81 38.56 -44.53
C ASP A 7 -21.11 38.45 -43.70
N GLU A 8 -21.05 38.67 -42.38
CA GLU A 8 -21.70 39.80 -41.65
C GLU A 8 -21.44 39.82 -40.13
N ASP A 9 -21.44 41.05 -39.60
CA ASP A 9 -21.02 41.55 -38.29
C ASP A 9 -21.98 41.33 -37.07
N VAL A 10 -21.51 41.79 -35.89
CA VAL A 10 -22.25 42.63 -34.91
C VAL A 10 -22.91 42.01 -33.62
N VAL A 11 -22.34 42.47 -32.48
CA VAL A 11 -22.96 42.87 -31.18
C VAL A 11 -23.25 41.88 -30.03
N ASP A 12 -23.06 42.43 -28.82
CA ASP A 12 -23.33 41.92 -27.47
C ASP A 12 -24.75 41.35 -27.24
N GLY A 13 -24.86 40.47 -26.24
CA GLY A 13 -26.15 40.01 -25.71
C GLY A 13 -25.98 39.20 -24.43
N MET A 14 -26.17 39.84 -23.28
CA MET A 14 -26.38 39.16 -22.00
C MET A 14 -27.86 38.72 -21.88
N ASP A 15 -28.14 37.91 -20.85
CA ASP A 15 -29.44 37.66 -20.22
C ASP A 15 -30.27 36.40 -20.57
N THR A 16 -30.34 35.54 -19.55
CA THR A 16 -31.56 34.99 -18.92
C THR A 16 -32.34 33.80 -19.51
N PHE A 17 -32.62 32.86 -18.58
CA PHE A 17 -33.86 32.09 -18.34
C PHE A 17 -34.63 31.45 -19.51
N ASP A 18 -34.73 30.11 -19.49
CA ASP A 18 -35.97 29.34 -19.24
C ASP A 18 -35.73 27.83 -19.54
N SER A 19 -36.52 26.86 -19.06
CA SER A 19 -37.46 26.80 -17.94
C SER A 19 -37.71 25.33 -17.53
N SER A 20 -38.42 25.17 -16.41
CA SER A 20 -38.97 23.96 -15.80
C SER A 20 -39.55 22.86 -16.73
N PHE A 21 -39.66 21.61 -16.21
CA PHE A 21 -40.95 20.89 -16.20
C PHE A 21 -40.99 19.69 -15.21
N PHE A 22 -41.74 19.86 -14.10
CA PHE A 22 -42.47 18.87 -13.26
C PHE A 22 -41.74 17.65 -12.62
N SER A 23 -42.16 17.11 -11.46
CA SER A 23 -43.38 17.34 -10.67
C SER A 23 -43.12 17.32 -9.16
N LYS A 24 -43.96 18.07 -8.42
CA LYS A 24 -44.04 18.18 -6.96
C LYS A 24 -45.36 17.54 -6.51
N VAL A 25 -45.36 16.77 -5.41
CA VAL A 25 -46.58 16.43 -4.64
C VAL A 25 -46.27 16.53 -3.13
N ASP A 26 -46.73 17.65 -2.57
CA ASP A 26 -47.32 17.87 -1.25
C ASP A 26 -46.56 17.63 0.07
N ALA A 27 -47.08 18.31 1.09
CA ALA A 27 -46.47 18.65 2.38
C ALA A 27 -47.51 18.53 3.53
N HIS A 28 -47.18 19.11 4.70
CA HIS A 28 -47.89 19.08 6.00
C HIS A 28 -47.65 17.83 6.86
N ASP A 29 -47.52 17.90 8.20
CA ASP A 29 -47.06 18.99 9.09
C ASP A 29 -46.83 18.44 10.53
N GLU A 30 -46.37 19.30 11.45
CA GLU A 30 -46.49 19.21 12.93
C GLU A 30 -45.57 18.27 13.79
N LEU A 31 -44.60 18.93 14.44
CA LEU A 31 -44.32 19.01 15.91
C LEU A 31 -43.79 17.84 16.80
N CYS A 32 -42.98 18.28 17.79
CA CYS A 32 -42.56 17.67 19.07
C CYS A 32 -41.54 16.49 19.05
N SER A 33 -40.57 16.40 19.96
CA SER A 33 -40.09 17.30 21.05
C SER A 33 -38.68 16.89 21.53
N MET A 34 -37.90 17.84 22.05
CA MET A 34 -36.63 17.60 22.78
C MET A 34 -36.84 16.77 24.07
N PRO A 35 -35.77 16.15 24.60
CA PRO A 35 -35.23 16.70 25.86
C PRO A 35 -33.70 16.82 25.90
N ASP A 36 -33.23 17.85 26.63
CA ASP A 36 -31.87 17.99 27.14
C ASP A 36 -31.68 17.21 28.46
N ASP A 37 -30.40 16.97 28.82
CA ASP A 37 -29.80 16.79 30.16
C ASP A 37 -28.75 15.66 30.16
N VAL A 38 -27.60 15.72 30.85
CA VAL A 38 -26.70 16.81 31.30
C VAL A 38 -25.35 16.14 31.67
N PHE A 39 -24.25 16.88 31.78
CA PHE A 39 -22.90 16.37 32.12
C PHE A 39 -22.82 15.67 33.49
N GLU A 40 -22.01 14.59 33.61
CA GLU A 40 -21.03 14.45 34.71
C GLU A 40 -19.97 13.35 34.52
N SER A 41 -18.78 13.56 35.09
CA SER A 41 -17.62 12.64 35.21
C SER A 41 -16.51 13.31 36.04
N PRO A 42 -15.52 12.60 36.64
CA PRO A 42 -15.48 11.29 37.30
C PRO A 42 -14.98 11.44 38.78
N PRO A 43 -14.47 10.41 39.52
CA PRO A 43 -13.03 10.05 39.41
C PRO A 43 -12.54 8.61 39.84
N LEU A 44 -11.34 8.28 39.35
CA LEU A 44 -10.21 7.48 39.90
C LEU A 44 -10.31 6.50 41.11
N SER A 45 -9.82 5.25 40.90
CA SER A 45 -8.82 4.48 41.71
C SER A 45 -8.61 3.07 41.07
N ALA A 46 -7.41 2.57 40.72
CA ALA A 46 -6.23 2.13 41.52
C ALA A 46 -6.54 0.89 42.41
N THR A 47 -5.79 -0.24 42.48
CA THR A 47 -4.41 -0.60 42.08
C THR A 47 -4.20 -2.16 41.98
N TYR A 48 -3.15 -2.60 41.28
CA TYR A 48 -2.49 -3.94 41.19
C TYR A 48 -2.65 -4.99 42.33
N PHE A 49 -2.46 -6.29 41.99
CA PHE A 49 -1.61 -7.21 42.80
C PHE A 49 -0.93 -8.35 42.00
N ARG A 50 0.31 -8.72 42.39
CA ARG A 50 1.16 -9.84 41.88
C ARG A 50 1.09 -11.05 42.84
N GLY A 51 1.42 -12.27 42.38
CA GLY A 51 1.17 -13.51 43.15
C GLY A 51 2.34 -14.13 43.95
N LEU A 52 2.12 -15.40 44.38
CA LEU A 52 2.98 -16.36 45.13
C LEU A 52 3.05 -16.18 46.67
N PRO A 53 3.33 -17.24 47.48
CA PRO A 53 3.56 -18.68 47.18
C PRO A 53 2.74 -19.72 48.02
N GLN A 54 2.99 -21.02 47.78
CA GLN A 54 2.67 -22.21 48.63
C GLN A 54 3.74 -22.39 49.75
N PRO A 55 3.68 -23.31 50.78
CA PRO A 55 3.47 -24.78 50.63
C PRO A 55 2.87 -25.60 51.84
N GLU A 56 2.82 -26.94 51.69
CA GLU A 56 2.64 -28.08 52.67
C GLU A 56 1.32 -28.17 53.49
N ASP A 57 0.76 -29.31 53.94
CA ASP A 57 1.08 -30.78 53.99
C ASP A 57 -0.28 -31.57 53.85
N GLY A 58 -0.45 -32.89 53.53
CA GLY A 58 0.47 -34.01 53.26
C GLY A 58 -0.21 -35.40 53.25
N LYS A 59 0.54 -36.42 53.71
CA LYS A 59 0.22 -37.86 53.96
C LYS A 59 -0.28 -38.75 52.80
N SER A 60 0.64 -39.63 52.36
CA SER A 60 0.37 -40.99 51.83
C SER A 60 0.46 -42.03 52.98
N PRO A 61 0.16 -43.34 52.81
CA PRO A 61 0.96 -44.29 51.99
C PRO A 61 0.18 -45.33 51.13
N GLU A 62 0.89 -45.88 50.13
CA GLU A 62 1.00 -47.29 49.62
C GLU A 62 -0.23 -48.27 49.65
N ALA A 63 -0.43 -49.24 48.73
CA ALA A 63 0.47 -49.89 47.77
C ALA A 63 -0.24 -50.48 46.50
N GLU A 64 0.57 -50.72 45.45
CA GLU A 64 0.56 -51.79 44.43
C GLU A 64 -0.74 -52.47 43.86
N GLN A 65 -0.97 -52.24 42.56
CA GLN A 65 -1.11 -53.19 41.40
C GLN A 65 -1.38 -54.72 41.60
N PRO A 66 -1.83 -55.50 40.56
CA PRO A 66 -2.61 -55.19 39.34
C PRO A 66 -3.69 -56.29 38.97
N PHE A 67 -4.11 -56.35 37.68
CA PHE A 67 -4.67 -57.50 36.91
C PHE A 67 -6.20 -57.72 36.64
N GLN A 68 -6.52 -57.69 35.33
CA GLN A 68 -7.31 -58.62 34.49
C GLN A 68 -8.86 -58.84 34.57
N ARG A 69 -9.45 -58.59 33.37
CA ARG A 69 -10.39 -59.40 32.54
C ARG A 69 -11.88 -59.62 32.90
N ALA A 70 -12.67 -59.35 31.82
CA ALA A 70 -13.87 -60.04 31.35
C ALA A 70 -15.22 -59.82 32.07
N GLY A 71 -16.28 -59.56 31.27
CA GLY A 71 -17.69 -59.51 31.70
C GLY A 71 -18.39 -60.87 31.50
N PRO A 72 -19.68 -60.94 31.07
CA PRO A 72 -20.64 -59.87 30.76
C PRO A 72 -22.01 -60.01 31.47
N SER A 73 -22.83 -58.96 31.48
CA SER A 73 -24.27 -59.09 31.77
C SER A 73 -25.11 -58.03 31.02
N ARG A 74 -26.30 -58.45 30.57
CA ARG A 74 -27.20 -57.67 29.71
C ARG A 74 -28.03 -56.67 30.51
N GLY A 75 -28.14 -55.43 30.02
CA GLY A 75 -29.11 -54.45 30.50
C GLY A 75 -29.26 -53.27 29.53
N LEU A 76 -30.41 -53.18 28.88
CA LEU A 76 -30.88 -52.03 28.07
C LEU A 76 -32.42 -51.99 28.18
N PRO A 77 -33.09 -50.83 28.04
CA PRO A 77 -32.55 -49.48 27.90
C PRO A 77 -33.10 -48.47 28.94
N VAL A 78 -32.37 -47.38 29.20
CA VAL A 78 -32.97 -46.13 29.70
C VAL A 78 -32.67 -45.03 28.69
N VAL A 79 -33.73 -44.44 28.13
CA VAL A 79 -33.64 -43.36 27.15
C VAL A 79 -33.45 -42.04 27.90
N ALA A 80 -32.20 -41.56 27.95
CA ALA A 80 -31.89 -40.19 28.38
C ALA A 80 -31.78 -39.29 27.14
N ALA A 81 -32.73 -38.36 26.99
CA ALA A 81 -32.80 -37.47 25.84
C ALA A 81 -31.61 -36.49 25.78
N ALA A 82 -30.76 -36.62 24.76
CA ALA A 82 -29.65 -35.69 24.53
C ALA A 82 -30.15 -34.42 23.82
N GLY A 83 -30.16 -33.29 24.54
CA GLY A 83 -30.49 -31.97 23.98
C GLY A 83 -29.60 -31.57 22.79
N PRO A 84 -30.10 -30.69 21.89
CA PRO A 84 -29.46 -30.42 20.60
C PRO A 84 -28.13 -29.66 20.75
N LYS A 85 -27.00 -30.36 20.55
CA LYS A 85 -25.64 -29.79 20.56
C LYS A 85 -25.36 -28.91 19.32
N ARG A 86 -26.00 -27.73 19.27
CA ARG A 86 -26.02 -26.76 18.14
C ARG A 86 -24.63 -26.42 17.57
N GLY A 87 -23.60 -26.35 18.41
CA GLY A 87 -22.22 -26.08 18.00
C GLY A 87 -21.48 -27.22 17.28
N LYS A 88 -21.84 -28.50 17.52
CA LYS A 88 -21.08 -29.64 16.96
C LYS A 88 -21.24 -29.78 15.44
N ARG A 89 -22.34 -29.33 14.85
CA ARG A 89 -22.62 -29.47 13.40
C ARG A 89 -21.75 -28.54 12.54
N ILE A 90 -21.44 -27.33 13.00
CA ILE A 90 -20.57 -26.40 12.29
C ILE A 90 -19.12 -26.87 12.43
N ALA A 91 -18.66 -27.14 13.66
CA ALA A 91 -17.32 -27.65 13.90
C ALA A 91 -17.02 -28.96 13.15
N SER A 92 -17.99 -29.89 13.06
CA SER A 92 -17.80 -31.13 12.29
C SER A 92 -17.80 -30.91 10.77
N ARG A 93 -18.63 -29.98 10.24
CA ARG A 93 -18.58 -29.59 8.82
C ARG A 93 -17.27 -28.89 8.46
N VAL A 94 -16.80 -27.95 9.29
CA VAL A 94 -15.50 -27.27 9.10
C VAL A 94 -14.35 -28.27 9.19
N LYS A 95 -14.35 -29.18 10.18
CA LYS A 95 -13.35 -30.25 10.28
C LYS A 95 -13.40 -31.19 9.06
N HIS A 96 -14.58 -31.56 8.58
CA HIS A 96 -14.72 -32.39 7.37
C HIS A 96 -14.27 -31.63 6.11
N PHE A 97 -14.47 -30.31 6.00
CA PHE A 97 -14.06 -29.51 4.85
C PHE A 97 -12.55 -29.17 4.84
N ALA A 98 -11.96 -28.99 6.02
CA ALA A 98 -10.53 -28.73 6.20
C ALA A 98 -9.68 -30.01 6.08
N PHE A 99 -10.18 -31.16 6.58
CA PHE A 99 -9.42 -32.41 6.62
C PHE A 99 -9.96 -33.52 5.70
N ASP A 100 -10.80 -33.19 4.71
CA ASP A 100 -11.31 -34.16 3.73
C ASP A 100 -10.16 -34.78 2.92
N ARG A 101 -9.99 -36.11 3.02
CA ARG A 101 -9.00 -36.90 2.25
C ARG A 101 -9.42 -37.16 0.80
N LYS A 102 -10.29 -36.32 0.22
CA LYS A 102 -10.72 -36.44 -1.17
C LYS A 102 -9.53 -36.24 -2.11
N LYS A 103 -9.07 -37.34 -2.71
CA LYS A 103 -8.03 -37.39 -3.74
C LYS A 103 -8.41 -36.47 -4.90
N ARG A 104 -7.49 -35.58 -5.29
CA ARG A 104 -7.66 -34.75 -6.49
C ARG A 104 -7.17 -35.54 -7.70
N TYR A 105 -7.98 -35.55 -8.75
CA TYR A 105 -7.61 -36.11 -10.05
C TYR A 105 -7.13 -34.99 -10.98
N TYR A 106 -6.09 -35.27 -11.75
CA TYR A 106 -5.37 -34.31 -12.59
C TYR A 106 -6.25 -33.77 -13.74
N GLY A 107 -6.48 -32.46 -13.80
CA GLY A 107 -7.39 -31.80 -14.75
C GLY A 107 -8.87 -31.77 -14.32
N LEU A 108 -9.23 -32.45 -13.23
CA LEU A 108 -10.59 -32.57 -12.66
C LEU A 108 -10.72 -31.91 -11.27
N GLY A 109 -9.97 -30.82 -11.06
CA GLY A 109 -10.05 -29.97 -9.87
C GLY A 109 -11.40 -29.26 -9.69
N VAL A 110 -11.49 -28.33 -8.75
CA VAL A 110 -12.69 -27.52 -8.47
C VAL A 110 -13.20 -26.81 -9.73
N VAL A 111 -12.30 -26.15 -10.47
CA VAL A 111 -12.61 -25.51 -11.77
C VAL A 111 -13.02 -26.55 -12.82
N GLY A 112 -12.40 -27.73 -12.82
CA GLY A 112 -12.78 -28.82 -13.72
C GLY A 112 -14.19 -29.36 -13.47
N LYS A 113 -14.61 -29.44 -12.20
CA LYS A 113 -15.97 -29.85 -11.81
C LYS A 113 -17.00 -28.77 -12.16
N TRP A 114 -16.68 -27.50 -11.89
CA TRP A 114 -17.56 -26.38 -12.26
C TRP A 114 -17.78 -26.31 -13.78
N LEU A 115 -16.74 -26.58 -14.57
CA LEU A 115 -16.82 -26.67 -16.04
C LEU A 115 -17.28 -28.04 -16.57
N ASN A 116 -17.77 -28.93 -15.70
CA ASN A 116 -18.30 -30.26 -16.01
C ASN A 116 -17.37 -31.11 -16.92
N ARG A 117 -16.07 -31.16 -16.57
CA ARG A 117 -15.05 -31.91 -17.32
C ARG A 117 -15.08 -33.41 -16.97
N THR A 118 -14.87 -34.24 -17.98
CA THR A 118 -14.82 -35.71 -17.88
C THR A 118 -13.56 -36.26 -18.54
N TYR A 119 -13.08 -37.41 -18.04
CA TYR A 119 -12.04 -38.21 -18.68
C TYR A 119 -12.61 -39.07 -19.82
N ARG A 120 -11.79 -39.36 -20.82
CA ARG A 120 -12.12 -40.29 -21.91
C ARG A 120 -12.33 -41.71 -21.36
N ARG A 121 -13.32 -42.44 -21.90
CA ARG A 121 -13.66 -43.81 -21.45
C ARG A 121 -12.54 -44.83 -21.65
N SER A 122 -11.68 -44.63 -22.65
CA SER A 122 -10.50 -45.47 -22.93
C SER A 122 -9.21 -44.69 -22.67
N ILE A 123 -8.48 -45.09 -21.63
CA ILE A 123 -7.18 -44.54 -21.22
C ILE A 123 -6.21 -45.72 -21.06
N SER A 124 -4.96 -45.55 -21.47
CA SER A 124 -3.91 -46.57 -21.32
C SER A 124 -3.71 -46.99 -19.86
N SER A 125 -3.52 -48.28 -19.61
CA SER A 125 -3.32 -48.86 -18.26
C SER A 125 -2.14 -48.21 -17.52
N MET A 126 -1.07 -47.87 -18.23
CA MET A 126 0.10 -47.16 -17.67
C MET A 126 -0.28 -45.76 -17.14
N VAL A 127 -1.05 -44.99 -17.91
CA VAL A 127 -1.52 -43.65 -17.52
C VAL A 127 -2.51 -43.73 -16.37
N ARG A 128 -3.39 -44.73 -16.40
CA ARG A 128 -4.34 -45.00 -15.32
C ARG A 128 -3.64 -45.33 -14.01
N SER A 129 -2.64 -46.22 -14.04
CA SER A 129 -1.82 -46.56 -12.88
C SER A 129 -1.08 -45.33 -12.34
N GLN A 130 -0.50 -44.47 -13.19
CA GLN A 130 0.11 -43.21 -12.75
C GLN A 130 -0.89 -42.28 -12.06
N LEU A 131 -2.11 -42.11 -12.61
CA LEU A 131 -3.17 -41.30 -11.98
C LEU A 131 -3.66 -41.88 -10.64
N GLU A 132 -3.73 -43.21 -10.54
CA GLU A 132 -4.09 -43.92 -9.31
C GLU A 132 -2.96 -43.88 -8.25
N LEU A 133 -1.70 -43.71 -8.66
CA LEU A 133 -0.53 -43.56 -7.78
C LEU A 133 -0.21 -42.10 -7.36
N THR A 134 -0.82 -41.07 -7.97
CA THR A 134 -0.56 -39.68 -7.56
C THR A 134 -0.93 -39.42 -6.10
N ASP A 135 0.04 -38.97 -5.30
CA ASP A 135 -0.17 -38.63 -3.89
C ASP A 135 -1.04 -37.38 -3.70
N SER A 136 -1.88 -37.40 -2.66
CA SER A 136 -2.72 -36.27 -2.28
C SER A 136 -2.08 -35.49 -1.14
N HIS A 137 -1.61 -34.29 -1.45
CA HIS A 137 -0.92 -33.43 -0.50
C HIS A 137 -1.92 -32.71 0.43
N ARG A 138 -1.44 -32.32 1.62
CA ARG A 138 -2.21 -31.46 2.54
C ARG A 138 -1.95 -29.99 2.21
N PRO A 139 -2.98 -29.13 2.15
CA PRO A 139 -2.83 -27.74 1.73
C PRO A 139 -2.39 -26.82 2.88
N TYR A 140 -1.18 -27.07 3.40
CA TYR A 140 -0.60 -26.32 4.52
C TYR A 140 -0.30 -24.87 4.18
N PHE A 141 0.27 -24.61 2.99
CA PHE A 141 0.60 -23.27 2.54
C PHE A 141 -0.66 -22.42 2.37
N THR A 142 -1.74 -22.98 1.81
CA THR A 142 -3.04 -22.29 1.69
C THR A 142 -3.57 -21.86 3.04
N TYR A 143 -3.58 -22.76 4.04
CA TYR A 143 -4.08 -22.40 5.37
C TYR A 143 -3.22 -21.36 6.05
N TRP A 144 -1.90 -21.47 5.93
CA TRP A 144 -0.97 -20.47 6.45
C TRP A 144 -1.17 -19.10 5.79
N ILE A 145 -1.18 -19.01 4.46
CA ILE A 145 -1.29 -17.73 3.75
C ILE A 145 -2.66 -17.07 3.98
N THR A 146 -3.77 -17.84 3.99
CA THR A 146 -5.10 -17.29 4.33
C THR A 146 -5.18 -16.75 5.75
N PHE A 147 -4.53 -17.42 6.71
CA PHE A 147 -4.48 -16.99 8.10
C PHE A 147 -3.68 -15.70 8.26
N VAL A 148 -2.51 -15.62 7.62
CA VAL A 148 -1.66 -14.42 7.61
C VAL A 148 -2.42 -13.23 7.00
N HIS A 149 -3.08 -13.39 5.85
CA HIS A 149 -3.86 -12.32 5.22
C HIS A 149 -5.00 -11.80 6.11
N ILE A 150 -5.76 -12.69 6.75
CA ILE A 150 -6.86 -12.31 7.63
C ILE A 150 -6.31 -11.53 8.83
N ILE A 151 -5.24 -12.00 9.48
CA ILE A 151 -4.65 -11.31 10.63
C ILE A 151 -4.06 -9.95 10.25
N ILE A 152 -3.27 -9.87 9.19
CA ILE A 152 -2.66 -8.61 8.75
C ILE A 152 -3.75 -7.58 8.38
N THR A 153 -4.79 -7.99 7.65
CA THR A 153 -5.90 -7.09 7.30
C THR A 153 -6.64 -6.58 8.54
N LEU A 154 -6.90 -7.45 9.52
CA LEU A 154 -7.54 -7.05 10.78
C LEU A 154 -6.66 -6.09 11.59
N LEU A 155 -5.35 -6.38 11.73
CA LEU A 155 -4.43 -5.52 12.46
C LEU A 155 -4.34 -4.12 11.84
N ILE A 156 -4.21 -4.03 10.52
CA ILE A 156 -4.15 -2.77 9.77
C ILE A 156 -5.41 -1.93 10.02
N ILE A 157 -6.60 -2.54 9.91
CA ILE A 157 -7.87 -1.84 10.16
C ILE A 157 -7.99 -1.38 11.61
N CYS A 158 -7.49 -2.17 12.57
CA CYS A 158 -7.50 -1.81 13.98
C CYS A 158 -6.50 -0.70 14.35
N THR A 159 -5.43 -0.47 13.56
CA THR A 159 -4.40 0.54 13.87
C THR A 159 -4.49 1.80 13.02
N TYR A 160 -4.85 1.69 11.73
CA TYR A 160 -4.96 2.82 10.78
C TYR A 160 -6.42 3.21 10.48
N GLY A 161 -7.40 2.44 10.95
CA GLY A 161 -8.82 2.73 10.73
C GLY A 161 -9.29 2.41 9.30
N ILE A 162 -10.35 3.12 8.88
CA ILE A 162 -11.03 2.95 7.60
C ILE A 162 -11.21 4.33 6.97
N ALA A 163 -10.71 4.51 5.76
CA ALA A 163 -10.91 5.71 4.95
C ALA A 163 -12.38 5.80 4.44
N PRO A 164 -12.87 7.00 4.06
CA PRO A 164 -14.21 7.18 3.50
C PRO A 164 -14.53 6.16 2.40
N ILE A 165 -15.72 5.55 2.44
CA ILE A 165 -16.08 4.42 1.56
C ILE A 165 -16.80 4.94 0.31
N GLY A 166 -16.21 4.68 -0.85
CA GLY A 166 -16.77 5.10 -2.14
C GLY A 166 -15.75 4.99 -3.27
N PHE A 167 -16.03 5.67 -4.38
CA PHE A 167 -15.24 5.61 -5.62
C PHE A 167 -14.74 6.99 -6.07
N ALA A 168 -15.09 8.06 -5.36
CA ALA A 168 -14.79 9.44 -5.71
C ALA A 168 -13.65 10.00 -4.84
N GLN A 169 -13.42 11.31 -4.96
CA GLN A 169 -12.59 12.08 -4.04
C GLN A 169 -13.48 12.66 -2.94
N HIS A 170 -13.12 12.41 -1.69
CA HIS A 170 -13.74 13.01 -0.53
C HIS A 170 -13.05 14.33 -0.21
N LEU A 171 -13.82 15.41 -0.10
CA LEU A 171 -13.33 16.76 0.17
C LEU A 171 -13.64 17.13 1.62
N THR A 172 -12.61 17.35 2.43
CA THR A 172 -12.75 17.94 3.77
C THR A 172 -12.28 19.39 3.73
N THR A 173 -12.94 20.26 4.50
CA THR A 173 -12.63 21.70 4.51
C THR A 173 -12.63 22.23 5.94
N ALA A 174 -11.58 22.96 6.33
CA ALA A 174 -11.46 23.57 7.65
C ALA A 174 -10.84 24.97 7.57
N LEU A 175 -11.14 25.82 8.55
CA LEU A 175 -10.41 27.06 8.79
C LEU A 175 -9.17 26.74 9.61
N VAL A 176 -7.99 27.07 9.08
CA VAL A 176 -6.70 26.71 9.70
C VAL A 176 -5.76 27.90 9.68
N LEU A 177 -5.01 28.11 10.77
CA LEU A 177 -4.04 29.21 10.86
C LEU A 177 -2.87 28.96 9.90
N ARG A 178 -2.59 29.92 9.02
CA ARG A 178 -1.54 29.83 7.99
C ARG A 178 -0.39 30.80 8.27
N ASN A 179 0.71 30.66 7.52
CA ASN A 179 1.97 31.40 7.71
C ASN A 179 1.81 32.93 7.77
N LYS A 180 0.73 33.49 7.20
CA LYS A 180 0.42 34.93 7.23
C LYS A 180 -0.18 35.43 8.54
N GLY A 181 -0.31 34.57 9.57
CA GLY A 181 -0.99 34.90 10.83
C GLY A 181 -2.51 34.97 10.73
N VAL A 182 -3.08 34.46 9.63
CA VAL A 182 -4.52 34.54 9.31
C VAL A 182 -5.09 33.14 9.13
N TYR A 183 -6.35 32.93 9.55
CA TYR A 183 -7.10 31.71 9.28
C TYR A 183 -7.59 31.69 7.82
N GLU A 184 -7.16 30.70 7.05
CA GLU A 184 -7.63 30.48 5.67
C GLU A 184 -8.49 29.21 5.60
N SER A 185 -9.45 29.16 4.68
CA SER A 185 -10.24 27.95 4.44
C SER A 185 -9.44 27.00 3.54
N VAL A 186 -8.87 25.97 4.16
CA VAL A 186 -8.04 24.96 3.49
C VAL A 186 -8.91 23.75 3.14
N LYS A 187 -8.61 23.14 2.00
CA LYS A 187 -9.26 21.92 1.51
C LYS A 187 -8.25 20.77 1.51
N TYR A 188 -8.65 19.62 2.03
CA TYR A 188 -7.90 18.38 1.90
C TYR A 188 -8.71 17.38 1.05
N MET A 189 -8.06 16.81 0.05
CA MET A 189 -8.66 15.89 -0.91
C MET A 189 -8.13 14.48 -0.67
N GLN A 190 -8.95 13.63 -0.05
CA GLN A 190 -8.63 12.23 0.18
C GLN A 190 -9.37 11.36 -0.83
N GLN A 191 -8.74 10.30 -1.33
CA GLN A 191 -9.45 9.31 -2.15
C GLN A 191 -10.27 8.36 -1.27
N GLU A 192 -11.51 8.11 -1.68
CA GLU A 192 -12.36 7.08 -1.09
C GLU A 192 -11.86 5.66 -1.39
N ASN A 193 -12.01 4.74 -0.41
CA ASN A 193 -11.59 3.35 -0.51
C ASN A 193 -12.79 2.39 -0.51
N PHE A 194 -13.27 2.01 -1.70
CA PHE A 194 -14.38 1.07 -1.86
C PHE A 194 -14.11 -0.34 -1.29
N TRP A 195 -12.85 -0.72 -1.02
CA TRP A 195 -12.52 -2.03 -0.45
C TRP A 195 -12.81 -2.15 1.05
N ILE A 196 -13.18 -1.04 1.72
CA ILE A 196 -13.34 -0.90 3.18
C ILE A 196 -12.01 -1.18 3.89
N GLY A 197 -11.13 -0.18 3.90
CA GLY A 197 -9.79 -0.26 4.47
C GLY A 197 -9.15 1.13 4.64
N PRO A 198 -7.85 1.21 4.98
CA PRO A 198 -7.16 2.47 5.27
C PRO A 198 -6.92 3.32 4.00
N SER A 199 -6.28 4.48 4.13
CA SER A 199 -5.94 5.33 2.99
C SER A 199 -4.82 4.77 2.12
N SER A 200 -4.64 5.30 0.92
CA SER A 200 -3.50 4.95 0.06
C SER A 200 -2.15 5.37 0.66
N ILE A 201 -2.11 6.45 1.43
CA ILE A 201 -0.91 6.92 2.14
C ILE A 201 -0.52 5.91 3.22
N ASP A 202 -1.47 5.46 4.05
CA ASP A 202 -1.25 4.43 5.07
C ASP A 202 -0.75 3.12 4.45
N LEU A 203 -1.29 2.73 3.29
CA LEU A 203 -0.84 1.54 2.57
C LEU A 203 0.61 1.68 2.08
N ILE A 204 1.03 2.87 1.62
CA ILE A 204 2.45 3.14 1.29
C ILE A 204 3.30 3.00 2.55
N HIS A 205 2.92 3.66 3.65
CA HIS A 205 3.61 3.57 4.93
C HIS A 205 3.74 2.13 5.46
N LEU A 206 2.73 1.28 5.21
CA LEU A 206 2.71 -0.14 5.57
C LEU A 206 3.53 -1.08 4.66
N GLY A 207 4.14 -0.55 3.59
CA GLY A 207 4.98 -1.35 2.69
C GLY A 207 4.29 -1.83 1.40
N ALA A 208 3.25 -1.13 0.92
CA ALA A 208 2.69 -1.35 -0.42
C ALA A 208 3.74 -1.23 -1.53
N LYS A 209 3.45 -1.80 -2.71
CA LYS A 209 4.25 -1.56 -3.92
C LYS A 209 4.11 -0.08 -4.28
N TYR A 210 5.20 0.68 -4.13
CA TYR A 210 5.30 2.08 -4.52
C TYR A 210 6.73 2.35 -4.97
N SER A 211 6.92 2.75 -6.22
CA SER A 211 8.26 2.75 -6.84
C SER A 211 9.21 3.83 -6.30
N PRO A 212 8.75 5.04 -5.94
CA PRO A 212 9.59 6.03 -5.25
C PRO A 212 10.24 5.54 -3.94
N CYS A 213 9.67 4.55 -3.25
CA CYS A 213 10.31 3.95 -2.06
C CYS A 213 11.35 2.87 -2.39
N MET A 214 11.41 2.39 -3.64
CA MET A 214 12.31 1.29 -4.06
C MET A 214 13.49 1.76 -4.93
N ARG A 215 13.36 2.93 -5.57
CA ARG A 215 14.38 3.56 -6.42
C ARG A 215 14.20 5.07 -6.47
N LYS A 216 15.28 5.80 -6.75
CA LYS A 216 15.19 7.24 -7.08
C LYS A 216 14.29 7.46 -8.29
N ASP A 217 13.52 8.55 -8.25
CA ASP A 217 12.65 8.97 -9.34
C ASP A 217 12.93 10.41 -9.75
N GLN A 218 13.07 10.63 -11.06
CA GLN A 218 13.48 11.92 -11.62
C GLN A 218 12.41 13.01 -11.49
N GLN A 219 11.13 12.67 -11.35
CA GLN A 219 10.08 13.69 -11.17
C GLN A 219 10.08 14.21 -9.73
N ILE A 220 10.27 13.31 -8.76
CA ILE A 220 10.37 13.66 -7.34
C ILE A 220 11.70 14.38 -7.07
N GLU A 221 12.82 13.93 -7.64
CA GLU A 221 14.11 14.61 -7.49
C GLU A 221 14.09 16.05 -8.05
N LYS A 222 13.40 16.29 -9.18
CA LYS A 222 13.16 17.64 -9.71
C LYS A 222 12.25 18.49 -8.82
N LEU A 223 11.25 17.88 -8.18
CA LEU A 223 10.36 18.57 -7.25
C LEU A 223 11.13 19.00 -5.99
N ILE A 224 11.88 18.08 -5.37
CA ILE A 224 12.75 18.35 -4.22
C ILE A 224 13.81 19.41 -4.56
N GLN A 225 14.42 19.36 -5.75
CA GLN A 225 15.38 20.39 -6.14
C GLN A 225 14.71 21.76 -6.28
N LYS A 226 13.52 21.84 -6.88
CA LYS A 226 12.75 23.10 -6.96
C LYS A 226 12.40 23.64 -5.56
N GLU A 227 11.96 22.77 -4.65
CA GLU A 227 11.68 23.15 -3.25
C GLU A 227 12.94 23.67 -2.55
N ARG A 228 14.11 23.03 -2.75
CA ARG A 228 15.41 23.50 -2.24
C ARG A 228 15.85 24.84 -2.85
N ASP A 229 15.62 25.05 -4.14
CA ASP A 229 15.96 26.32 -4.80
C ASP A 229 15.09 27.46 -4.26
N GLN A 230 13.80 27.20 -4.00
CA GLN A 230 12.90 28.15 -3.32
C GLN A 230 13.32 28.38 -1.85
N GLU A 231 13.68 27.32 -1.12
CA GLU A 231 14.16 27.44 0.25
C GLU A 231 15.42 28.28 0.35
N ARG A 232 16.40 28.13 -0.55
CA ARG A 232 17.59 28.98 -0.61
C ARG A 232 17.23 30.47 -0.69
N GLU A 233 16.10 30.79 -1.33
CA GLU A 233 15.60 32.16 -1.45
C GLU A 233 14.70 32.63 -0.30
N SER A 234 14.40 31.77 0.67
CA SER A 234 13.62 32.14 1.86
C SER A 234 14.37 33.07 2.82
N GLY A 235 13.63 33.64 3.77
CA GLY A 235 14.11 34.41 4.91
C GLY A 235 13.12 34.35 6.06
N CYS A 236 13.48 34.92 7.21
CA CYS A 236 12.62 34.92 8.38
C CYS A 236 11.64 36.10 8.35
N CYS A 237 10.34 35.81 8.25
CA CYS A 237 9.27 36.81 8.36
C CYS A 237 8.88 36.95 9.84
N VAL A 238 9.18 38.09 10.45
CA VAL A 238 8.95 38.36 11.88
C VAL A 238 7.74 39.30 12.01
N GLN A 239 6.70 38.89 12.75
CA GLN A 239 5.49 39.71 12.90
C GLN A 239 5.72 40.89 13.86
N ASN A 240 5.23 42.07 13.48
CA ASN A 240 5.52 43.34 14.14
C ASN A 240 4.83 43.50 15.51
N ASP A 241 3.88 42.62 15.83
CA ASP A 241 3.14 42.54 17.09
C ASP A 241 3.75 41.56 18.11
N ASN A 242 4.94 41.00 17.80
CA ASN A 242 5.61 39.93 18.54
C ASN A 242 4.80 38.62 18.63
N SER A 243 3.78 38.41 17.79
CA SER A 243 3.02 37.15 17.77
C SER A 243 3.84 35.94 17.31
N GLY A 244 4.96 36.16 16.61
CA GLY A 244 5.96 35.15 16.28
C GLY A 244 6.62 35.36 14.92
N CYS A 245 7.31 34.33 14.42
CA CYS A 245 8.00 34.35 13.14
C CYS A 245 7.89 33.02 12.36
N VAL A 246 8.08 33.10 11.04
CA VAL A 246 8.02 31.96 10.13
C VAL A 246 9.01 32.10 8.97
N GLN A 247 9.70 31.02 8.63
CA GLN A 247 10.59 30.99 7.46
C GLN A 247 9.74 30.90 6.19
N THR A 248 9.89 31.86 5.27
CA THR A 248 9.06 31.95 4.07
C THR A 248 9.75 32.76 2.95
N LEU A 249 9.15 32.81 1.76
CA LEU A 249 9.60 33.70 0.68
C LEU A 249 9.16 35.14 0.96
N GLN A 250 9.92 36.12 0.44
CA GLN A 250 9.61 37.54 0.61
C GLN A 250 8.20 37.91 0.15
N VAL A 251 7.73 37.30 -0.95
CA VAL A 251 6.39 37.52 -1.53
C VAL A 251 5.23 37.00 -0.66
N ASP A 252 5.52 36.09 0.26
CA ASP A 252 4.54 35.49 1.17
C ASP A 252 4.54 36.14 2.56
N CYS A 253 5.53 37.00 2.85
CA CYS A 253 5.60 37.81 4.05
C CYS A 253 4.74 39.08 3.92
N SER A 254 3.99 39.43 4.95
CA SER A 254 3.11 40.62 4.92
C SER A 254 3.91 41.91 5.04
N GLU A 255 3.89 42.76 4.02
CA GLU A 255 4.59 44.07 4.01
C GLU A 255 4.11 45.05 5.09
N THR A 256 2.90 44.86 5.64
CA THR A 256 2.29 45.77 6.62
C THR A 256 2.30 45.21 8.05
N LEU A 257 2.22 43.89 8.22
CA LEU A 257 2.11 43.23 9.53
C LEU A 257 3.42 42.59 9.99
N ALA A 258 4.40 42.44 9.10
CA ALA A 258 5.67 41.77 9.40
C ALA A 258 6.88 42.50 8.79
N THR A 259 8.05 42.14 9.29
CA THR A 259 9.36 42.57 8.77
C THR A 259 10.07 41.35 8.20
N PHE A 260 10.44 41.40 6.91
CA PHE A 260 11.18 40.33 6.26
C PHE A 260 12.68 40.46 6.52
N VAL A 261 13.25 39.53 7.30
CA VAL A 261 14.67 39.48 7.66
C VAL A 261 15.35 38.40 6.84
N LYS A 262 16.23 38.80 5.92
CA LYS A 262 17.09 37.89 5.15
C LYS A 262 18.53 38.37 5.11
N TRP A 263 18.71 39.68 4.91
CA TRP A 263 20.00 40.36 4.84
C TRP A 263 20.08 41.44 5.93
N PRO A 264 21.15 41.49 6.73
CA PRO A 264 21.54 42.70 7.42
C PRO A 264 22.64 43.37 6.59
N ASP A 265 22.30 44.39 5.80
CA ASP A 265 23.23 45.16 4.95
C ASP A 265 24.44 45.72 5.73
N ASN A 266 24.27 45.91 7.04
CA ASN A 266 25.28 46.37 7.99
C ASN A 266 25.82 45.27 8.92
N SER A 267 25.84 44.01 8.48
CA SER A 267 26.52 42.93 9.22
C SER A 267 28.03 43.19 9.31
N PRO A 268 28.66 43.17 10.50
CA PRO A 268 30.11 43.12 10.59
C PRO A 268 30.63 41.83 9.93
N ALA A 269 31.79 41.91 9.28
CA ALA A 269 32.43 40.75 8.68
C ALA A 269 32.80 39.72 9.76
N PHE A 270 32.82 38.43 9.37
CA PHE A 270 33.30 37.36 10.24
C PHE A 270 34.83 37.41 10.34
N ASP A 271 35.34 38.28 11.21
CA ASP A 271 36.78 38.46 11.42
C ASP A 271 37.36 37.33 12.28
N LEU A 272 37.86 36.29 11.60
CA LEU A 272 38.85 35.36 12.15
C LEU A 272 40.02 35.22 11.17
N ASN A 273 40.87 36.26 11.18
CA ASN A 273 42.13 36.40 10.45
C ASN A 273 42.06 36.16 8.92
N ASN A 274 41.93 37.28 8.21
CA ASN A 274 42.53 37.49 6.88
C ASN A 274 41.84 36.82 5.67
N SER A 275 40.50 36.81 5.62
CA SER A 275 39.79 36.90 4.34
C SER A 275 38.44 37.61 4.46
N SER A 276 38.27 38.69 3.69
CA SER A 276 37.11 39.59 3.71
C SER A 276 35.89 39.00 2.98
N ARG A 277 35.40 37.83 3.43
CA ARG A 277 34.17 37.22 2.91
C ARG A 277 32.98 37.65 3.78
N LYS A 278 32.23 38.64 3.30
CA LYS A 278 30.86 38.86 3.76
C LYS A 278 30.03 37.63 3.39
N ARG A 279 29.33 37.03 4.34
CA ARG A 279 28.43 35.90 4.06
C ARG A 279 27.34 36.33 3.10
N ILE A 280 26.97 35.45 2.18
CA ILE A 280 25.90 35.63 1.18
C ILE A 280 24.67 34.77 1.56
N SER A 281 24.55 34.38 2.83
CA SER A 281 23.29 34.00 3.46
C SER A 281 23.36 34.22 4.98
N GLY A 282 22.24 34.41 5.67
CA GLY A 282 20.85 34.45 5.19
C GLY A 282 19.96 34.02 6.36
N ALA A 283 19.24 34.95 6.96
CA ALA A 283 18.59 34.70 8.25
C ALA A 283 17.55 33.57 8.17
N VAL A 284 17.68 32.59 9.07
CA VAL A 284 16.73 31.48 9.28
C VAL A 284 16.03 31.70 10.61
N CYS A 285 14.70 31.60 10.65
CA CYS A 285 13.98 31.73 11.91
C CYS A 285 14.46 30.70 12.95
N ALA A 286 14.75 31.18 14.16
CA ALA A 286 15.29 30.42 15.28
C ALA A 286 16.61 29.67 14.97
N GLN A 287 17.39 30.04 13.95
CA GLN A 287 18.71 29.44 13.69
C GLN A 287 19.73 30.43 13.08
N ASP A 288 20.88 30.58 13.73
CA ASP A 288 21.99 31.39 13.22
C ASP A 288 23.35 30.74 13.56
N PRO A 289 24.29 30.64 12.60
CA PRO A 289 25.64 30.10 12.85
C PRO A 289 26.45 30.88 13.89
N ARG A 290 26.03 32.09 14.28
CA ARG A 290 26.65 32.90 15.34
C ARG A 290 26.16 32.54 16.76
N THR A 291 24.98 31.93 16.89
CA THR A 291 24.34 31.63 18.18
C THR A 291 24.25 30.13 18.49
N CYS A 292 24.45 29.28 17.47
CA CYS A 292 24.46 27.83 17.63
C CYS A 292 25.75 27.33 18.30
N GLU A 293 25.64 26.62 19.42
CA GLU A 293 26.77 26.00 20.13
C GLU A 293 27.06 24.59 19.59
N GLU A 294 26.03 23.82 19.24
CA GLU A 294 26.18 22.49 18.65
C GLU A 294 25.32 22.34 17.38
N PRO A 295 25.91 22.12 16.19
CA PRO A 295 27.35 22.16 15.87
C PRO A 295 27.85 23.60 15.57
N ALA A 296 28.75 24.13 16.41
CA ALA A 296 29.32 25.48 16.24
C ALA A 296 29.95 25.74 14.85
N SER A 297 29.71 26.92 14.29
CA SER A 297 30.21 27.36 12.98
C SER A 297 31.63 27.95 13.04
N ASN A 298 32.64 27.13 13.33
CA ASN A 298 34.04 27.56 13.49
C ASN A 298 34.99 26.97 12.43
N LEU A 299 36.23 27.47 12.35
CA LEU A 299 37.24 26.88 11.46
C LEU A 299 37.70 25.50 12.01
N PRO A 300 37.79 24.44 11.17
CA PRO A 300 37.63 24.43 9.71
C PRO A 300 36.20 24.15 9.21
N HIS A 301 35.24 23.86 10.08
CA HIS A 301 33.86 23.45 9.76
C HIS A 301 32.86 24.62 9.74
N ILE A 302 33.17 25.67 8.96
CA ILE A 302 32.28 26.82 8.80
C ILE A 302 31.02 26.40 8.01
N TRP A 303 29.83 26.75 8.53
CA TRP A 303 28.57 26.52 7.81
C TRP A 303 28.55 27.33 6.50
N PRO A 304 28.18 26.74 5.36
CA PRO A 304 28.28 27.37 4.05
C PRO A 304 27.32 28.56 3.87
N ASP A 305 27.57 29.39 2.85
CA ASP A 305 26.64 30.44 2.38
C ASP A 305 25.33 29.88 1.74
N ASP A 306 25.12 28.57 1.76
CA ASP A 306 23.93 27.91 1.21
C ASP A 306 23.10 27.36 2.38
N ILE A 307 21.99 28.03 2.73
CA ILE A 307 21.18 27.64 3.91
C ILE A 307 20.63 26.22 3.79
N THR A 308 20.42 25.74 2.55
CA THR A 308 20.00 24.36 2.24
C THR A 308 21.01 23.27 2.64
N LYS A 309 22.18 23.67 3.16
CA LYS A 309 23.26 22.80 3.66
C LYS A 309 23.60 23.09 5.12
N TRP A 310 22.77 23.84 5.83
CA TRP A 310 22.96 24.09 7.25
C TRP A 310 22.51 22.86 8.06
N PRO A 311 23.33 22.38 9.02
CA PRO A 311 22.92 21.31 9.92
C PRO A 311 21.77 21.77 10.83
N ILE A 312 21.10 20.83 11.50
CA ILE A 312 20.18 21.17 12.60
C ILE A 312 21.02 21.73 13.75
N CYS A 313 20.55 22.81 14.37
CA CYS A 313 21.16 23.35 15.59
C CYS A 313 20.52 22.69 16.82
N THR A 314 21.29 21.89 17.57
CA THR A 314 20.78 21.11 18.70
C THR A 314 20.91 21.83 20.04
N ASP A 315 21.91 22.71 20.21
CA ASP A 315 22.02 23.59 21.39
C ASP A 315 22.31 25.03 20.97
N GLN A 316 21.64 25.98 21.64
CA GLN A 316 21.72 27.41 21.38
C GLN A 316 22.22 28.14 22.61
N ALA A 317 23.08 29.14 22.38
CA ALA A 317 23.63 29.97 23.44
C ALA A 317 22.51 30.61 24.27
N LYS A 318 22.50 30.29 25.57
CA LYS A 318 21.44 30.70 26.53
C LYS A 318 21.53 32.19 26.86
N SER A 319 21.06 33.03 25.94
CA SER A 319 20.80 34.46 26.14
C SER A 319 19.33 34.77 25.93
N ASN A 320 18.73 35.55 26.83
CA ASN A 320 17.31 35.94 26.71
C ASN A 320 17.06 36.88 25.51
N HIS A 321 18.08 37.60 25.06
CA HIS A 321 18.06 38.40 23.83
C HIS A 321 19.44 38.33 23.18
N THR A 322 19.48 37.94 21.91
CA THR A 322 20.69 37.96 21.07
C THR A 322 20.82 39.26 20.30
N GLY A 323 19.75 40.07 20.23
CA GLY A 323 19.68 41.27 19.40
C GLY A 323 19.44 40.97 17.92
N LEU A 324 19.17 39.70 17.58
CA LEU A 324 18.84 39.24 16.24
C LEU A 324 17.34 38.93 16.19
N LEU A 325 16.58 39.74 15.45
CA LEU A 325 15.12 39.63 15.34
C LEU A 325 14.64 38.24 14.89
N HIS A 326 15.43 37.53 14.09
CA HIS A 326 15.13 36.19 13.60
C HIS A 326 15.49 35.06 14.59
N ILE A 327 16.19 35.36 15.69
CA ILE A 327 16.49 34.40 16.78
C ILE A 327 15.59 34.64 17.99
N ASP A 328 15.39 35.91 18.35
CA ASP A 328 14.63 36.31 19.54
C ASP A 328 13.10 36.18 19.36
N CYS A 329 12.63 35.60 18.24
CA CYS A 329 11.22 35.46 17.88
C CYS A 329 10.67 34.05 18.11
N ASP A 330 9.41 33.95 18.55
CA ASP A 330 8.75 32.66 18.76
C ASP A 330 8.35 32.01 17.41
N ILE A 331 8.88 30.83 17.13
CA ILE A 331 8.73 30.15 15.84
C ILE A 331 7.35 29.49 15.69
N LYS A 332 6.56 29.96 14.71
CA LYS A 332 5.19 29.46 14.47
C LYS A 332 5.08 28.44 13.34
N GLY A 333 6.04 28.42 12.42
CA GLY A 333 6.08 27.47 11.33
C GLY A 333 7.36 26.64 11.33
N ARG A 334 7.22 25.33 11.10
CA ARG A 334 8.33 24.37 10.99
C ARG A 334 8.13 23.42 9.81
N PRO A 335 9.16 22.69 9.35
CA PRO A 335 9.03 21.73 8.26
C PRO A 335 7.95 20.68 8.53
N CYS A 336 7.01 20.57 7.58
CA CYS A 336 5.98 19.55 7.54
C CYS A 336 6.12 18.73 6.26
N CYS A 337 6.16 17.41 6.40
CA CYS A 337 6.23 16.48 5.28
C CYS A 337 4.82 16.07 4.84
N LEU A 338 4.52 16.29 3.55
CA LEU A 338 3.18 16.24 2.99
C LEU A 338 3.06 15.31 1.77
N GLY A 339 1.95 14.56 1.73
CA GLY A 339 1.51 13.77 0.58
C GLY A 339 2.42 12.60 0.20
N THR A 340 2.04 11.87 -0.84
CA THR A 340 2.73 10.62 -1.27
C THR A 340 4.10 10.82 -1.91
N LYS A 341 4.53 12.07 -2.13
CA LYS A 341 5.82 12.41 -2.76
C LYS A 341 6.91 12.85 -1.76
N GLY A 342 6.56 13.01 -0.48
CA GLY A 342 7.45 13.65 0.49
C GLY A 342 7.79 15.09 0.12
N SER A 343 6.79 15.88 -0.28
CA SER A 343 6.96 17.33 -0.45
C SER A 343 7.10 17.96 0.92
N CYS A 344 7.99 18.95 1.06
CA CYS A 344 8.17 19.65 2.32
C CYS A 344 7.66 21.09 2.26
N GLN A 345 6.89 21.49 3.26
CA GLN A 345 6.44 22.86 3.44
C GLN A 345 6.65 23.32 4.88
N ILE A 346 7.28 24.49 5.06
CA ILE A 346 7.36 25.14 6.37
C ILE A 346 5.98 25.75 6.66
N THR A 347 5.32 25.27 7.70
CA THR A 347 3.91 25.60 8.00
C THR A 347 3.58 25.45 9.48
N THR A 348 2.41 25.92 9.89
CA THR A 348 1.89 25.78 11.26
C THR A 348 1.57 24.32 11.59
N ARG A 349 1.56 23.98 12.89
CA ARG A 349 1.15 22.65 13.36
C ARG A 349 -0.28 22.30 12.94
N GLU A 350 -1.23 23.22 13.15
CA GLU A 350 -2.64 23.02 12.80
C GLU A 350 -2.81 22.63 11.32
N TYR A 351 -2.05 23.28 10.42
CA TYR A 351 -2.07 22.97 8.99
C TYR A 351 -1.46 21.60 8.69
N CYS A 352 -0.34 21.27 9.32
CA CYS A 352 0.31 19.98 9.14
C CYS A 352 -0.59 18.82 9.59
N GLU A 353 -1.21 18.95 10.76
CA GLU A 353 -2.16 17.97 11.31
C GLU A 353 -3.42 17.83 10.44
N PHE A 354 -4.00 18.94 9.97
CA PHE A 354 -5.16 18.91 9.06
C PHE A 354 -4.86 18.22 7.72
N MET A 355 -3.66 18.39 7.18
CA MET A 355 -3.22 17.75 5.94
C MET A 355 -2.71 16.31 6.14
N HIS A 356 -2.82 15.75 7.35
CA HIS A 356 -2.29 14.44 7.74
C HIS A 356 -0.78 14.29 7.44
N GLY A 357 -0.02 15.37 7.61
CA GLY A 357 1.43 15.41 7.46
C GLY A 357 2.20 15.05 8.72
N TYR A 358 3.53 14.91 8.59
CA TYR A 358 4.44 14.74 9.71
C TYR A 358 5.14 16.07 10.04
N PHE A 359 5.00 16.55 11.29
CA PHE A 359 5.52 17.84 11.74
C PHE A 359 6.85 17.68 12.48
N HIS A 360 7.94 18.25 11.94
CA HIS A 360 9.26 18.15 12.56
C HIS A 360 9.50 19.30 13.56
N GLU A 361 9.39 19.02 14.86
CA GLU A 361 9.63 20.02 15.92
C GLU A 361 11.09 20.49 16.01
N GLU A 362 12.06 19.62 15.67
CA GLU A 362 13.49 19.90 15.86
C GLU A 362 14.12 20.64 14.67
N ALA A 363 13.48 20.59 13.50
CA ALA A 363 13.99 21.22 12.28
C ALA A 363 13.48 22.66 12.09
N THR A 364 14.23 23.46 11.34
CA THR A 364 13.89 24.82 10.90
C THR A 364 13.76 24.93 9.39
N LEU A 365 14.45 24.07 8.64
CA LEU A 365 14.49 24.03 7.17
C LEU A 365 14.04 22.68 6.63
N CYS A 366 13.35 22.70 5.49
CA CYS A 366 12.96 21.52 4.72
C CYS A 366 14.15 20.71 4.19
N SER A 367 15.28 21.35 3.91
CA SER A 367 16.53 20.63 3.57
C SER A 367 17.11 19.78 4.72
N GLN A 368 16.73 20.04 5.97
CA GLN A 368 17.19 19.28 7.14
C GLN A 368 16.40 17.97 7.36
N VAL A 369 15.26 17.79 6.67
CA VAL A 369 14.36 16.64 6.87
C VAL A 369 14.28 15.77 5.62
N HIS A 370 14.06 14.47 5.82
CA HIS A 370 14.00 13.48 4.76
C HIS A 370 12.56 12.96 4.59
N CYS A 371 11.65 13.81 4.09
CA CYS A 371 10.22 13.50 4.00
C CYS A 371 9.85 12.20 3.27
N MET A 372 10.70 11.69 2.38
CA MET A 372 10.49 10.40 1.73
C MET A 372 10.63 9.21 2.71
N ASP A 373 11.41 9.33 3.78
CA ASP A 373 11.55 8.28 4.80
C ASP A 373 10.24 8.15 5.61
N GLU A 374 9.65 9.27 6.02
CA GLU A 374 8.34 9.32 6.69
C GLU A 374 7.20 8.78 5.81
N VAL A 375 7.15 9.18 4.54
CA VAL A 375 6.10 8.73 3.59
C VAL A 375 6.20 7.24 3.29
N CYS A 376 7.43 6.72 3.17
CA CYS A 376 7.65 5.31 2.90
C CYS A 376 7.48 4.46 4.15
N GLY A 377 8.06 4.85 5.29
CA GLY A 377 7.86 4.19 6.57
C GLY A 377 8.22 2.71 6.62
N LEU A 378 7.71 2.05 7.67
CA LEU A 378 7.96 0.66 8.12
C LEU A 378 9.42 0.32 8.47
N LEU A 379 10.39 0.64 7.62
CA LEU A 379 11.83 0.47 7.84
C LEU A 379 12.58 1.67 7.24
N PRO A 380 13.45 2.36 7.99
CA PRO A 380 14.16 3.53 7.46
C PRO A 380 15.10 3.14 6.30
N PHE A 381 15.32 4.07 5.38
CA PHE A 381 16.30 3.89 4.30
C PHE A 381 17.71 3.71 4.84
N ARG A 382 18.54 2.90 4.16
CA ARG A 382 19.95 2.77 4.53
C ARG A 382 20.76 4.05 4.31
N ASN A 383 20.34 4.87 3.35
CA ASN A 383 20.79 6.24 3.16
C ASN A 383 19.53 7.11 2.99
N PRO A 384 19.27 8.10 3.86
CA PRO A 384 18.10 8.97 3.76
C PRO A 384 17.95 9.71 2.42
N GLU A 385 19.04 9.89 1.67
CA GLU A 385 19.01 10.48 0.32
C GLU A 385 18.67 9.49 -0.80
N SER A 386 18.55 8.19 -0.53
CA SER A 386 18.43 7.15 -1.56
C SER A 386 17.50 6.01 -1.14
N PRO A 387 16.25 5.96 -1.66
CA PRO A 387 15.29 4.91 -1.36
C PRO A 387 15.76 3.53 -1.83
N ASP A 388 15.64 2.52 -0.96
CA ASP A 388 16.18 1.17 -1.15
C ASP A 388 15.25 0.03 -0.68
N GLN A 389 13.96 0.29 -0.44
CA GLN A 389 13.00 -0.64 0.17
C GLN A 389 12.47 -1.75 -0.77
N ILE A 390 13.36 -2.51 -1.42
CA ILE A 390 13.02 -3.57 -2.39
C ILE A 390 12.13 -4.69 -1.81
N TYR A 391 12.09 -4.85 -0.48
CA TYR A 391 11.21 -5.79 0.21
C TYR A 391 9.71 -5.56 -0.09
N ARG A 392 9.32 -4.35 -0.53
CA ARG A 392 7.93 -4.01 -0.92
C ARG A 392 7.37 -4.94 -2.00
N LEU A 393 8.18 -5.41 -2.94
CA LEU A 393 7.75 -6.36 -3.97
C LEU A 393 7.25 -7.68 -3.39
N TRP A 394 7.80 -8.08 -2.24
CA TRP A 394 7.43 -9.27 -1.48
C TRP A 394 6.32 -8.99 -0.47
N LEU A 395 6.47 -7.94 0.34
CA LEU A 395 5.59 -7.63 1.45
C LEU A 395 4.18 -7.25 1.01
N SER A 396 4.05 -6.51 -0.10
CA SER A 396 2.77 -6.11 -0.68
C SER A 396 1.86 -7.29 -1.05
N LEU A 397 2.42 -8.50 -1.27
CA LEU A 397 1.63 -9.72 -1.52
C LEU A 397 0.77 -10.14 -0.31
N PHE A 398 1.15 -9.74 0.91
CA PHE A 398 0.46 -10.08 2.15
C PHE A 398 -0.52 -8.99 2.60
N LEU A 399 -0.26 -7.74 2.23
CA LEU A 399 -1.14 -6.59 2.47
C LEU A 399 -2.41 -6.69 1.61
N HIS A 400 -3.50 -6.07 2.05
CA HIS A 400 -4.75 -5.97 1.29
C HIS A 400 -5.32 -4.56 1.43
N ALA A 401 -5.98 -4.06 0.37
CA ALA A 401 -6.53 -2.70 0.35
C ALA A 401 -7.74 -2.50 1.28
N GLY A 402 -8.34 -3.58 1.77
CA GLY A 402 -9.48 -3.57 2.67
C GLY A 402 -10.13 -4.94 2.85
N VAL A 403 -11.20 -4.99 3.65
CA VAL A 403 -11.93 -6.22 4.01
C VAL A 403 -12.46 -6.95 2.78
N ILE A 404 -13.06 -6.22 1.82
CA ILE A 404 -13.66 -6.82 0.63
C ILE A 404 -12.57 -7.44 -0.25
N HIS A 405 -11.43 -6.76 -0.42
CA HIS A 405 -10.29 -7.27 -1.16
C HIS A 405 -9.74 -8.55 -0.51
N CYS A 406 -9.53 -8.55 0.82
CA CYS A 406 -9.11 -9.75 1.55
C CYS A 406 -10.12 -10.90 1.40
N LEU A 407 -11.43 -10.62 1.44
CA LEU A 407 -12.47 -11.65 1.27
C LEU A 407 -12.41 -12.32 -0.11
N VAL A 408 -12.29 -11.54 -1.19
CA VAL A 408 -12.15 -12.07 -2.56
C VAL A 408 -10.88 -12.93 -2.66
N SER A 409 -9.75 -12.43 -2.16
CA SER A 409 -8.48 -13.18 -2.09
C SER A 409 -8.59 -14.50 -1.33
N VAL A 410 -9.25 -14.51 -0.16
CA VAL A 410 -9.45 -15.73 0.65
C VAL A 410 -10.39 -16.72 -0.05
N ILE A 411 -11.43 -16.25 -0.75
CA ILE A 411 -12.31 -17.11 -1.56
C ILE A 411 -11.51 -17.78 -2.70
N PHE A 412 -10.69 -17.02 -3.43
CA PHE A 412 -9.80 -17.58 -4.46
C PHE A 412 -8.82 -18.58 -3.86
N GLN A 413 -8.20 -18.25 -2.73
CA GLN A 413 -7.22 -19.11 -2.05
C GLN A 413 -7.86 -20.44 -1.59
N MET A 414 -9.04 -20.39 -0.98
CA MET A 414 -9.75 -21.57 -0.49
C MET A 414 -10.40 -22.42 -1.60
N THR A 415 -10.55 -21.88 -2.82
CA THR A 415 -11.10 -22.60 -3.97
C THR A 415 -10.01 -23.12 -4.92
N VAL A 416 -9.18 -22.24 -5.48
CA VAL A 416 -8.19 -22.56 -6.53
C VAL A 416 -6.85 -22.95 -5.93
N LEU A 417 -6.25 -22.12 -5.06
CA LEU A 417 -4.94 -22.40 -4.47
C LEU A 417 -4.95 -23.71 -3.65
N ARG A 418 -5.95 -23.89 -2.76
CA ARG A 418 -6.13 -25.12 -1.98
C ARG A 418 -6.20 -26.38 -2.83
N ASP A 419 -6.87 -26.27 -3.98
CA ASP A 419 -7.05 -27.38 -4.90
C ASP A 419 -5.72 -27.68 -5.61
N LEU A 420 -4.99 -26.66 -6.08
CA LEU A 420 -3.68 -26.81 -6.73
C LEU A 420 -2.62 -27.37 -5.78
N GLU A 421 -2.63 -26.95 -4.52
CA GLU A 421 -1.73 -27.44 -3.50
C GLU A 421 -1.94 -28.92 -3.17
N LYS A 422 -3.20 -29.40 -3.19
CA LYS A 422 -3.49 -30.83 -3.06
C LYS A 422 -2.90 -31.67 -4.20
N LEU A 423 -2.73 -31.10 -5.39
CA LEU A 423 -2.13 -31.75 -6.56
C LEU A 423 -0.60 -31.77 -6.49
N ALA A 424 0.01 -30.59 -6.38
CA ALA A 424 1.45 -30.40 -6.57
C ALA A 424 2.25 -30.29 -5.27
N GLY A 425 1.59 -30.21 -4.11
CA GLY A 425 2.24 -30.05 -2.82
C GLY A 425 2.65 -28.62 -2.49
N TRP A 426 2.80 -28.36 -1.19
CA TRP A 426 2.96 -27.02 -0.64
C TRP A 426 4.22 -26.29 -1.15
N HIS A 427 5.37 -26.96 -1.18
CA HIS A 427 6.64 -26.38 -1.63
C HIS A 427 6.61 -25.85 -3.08
N ARG A 428 5.99 -26.59 -4.01
CA ARG A 428 5.98 -26.23 -5.44
C ARG A 428 5.01 -25.08 -5.69
N ILE A 429 3.84 -25.14 -5.06
CA ILE A 429 2.82 -24.10 -5.18
C ILE A 429 3.23 -22.81 -4.48
N SER A 430 3.90 -22.87 -3.32
CA SER A 430 4.42 -21.66 -2.67
C SER A 430 5.44 -20.95 -3.56
N ILE A 431 6.41 -21.67 -4.16
CA ILE A 431 7.38 -21.09 -5.11
C ILE A 431 6.67 -20.42 -6.29
N ILE A 432 5.71 -21.10 -6.93
CA ILE A 432 4.96 -20.52 -8.07
C ILE A 432 4.22 -19.25 -7.65
N TYR A 433 3.47 -19.31 -6.53
CA TYR A 433 2.66 -18.20 -6.02
C TYR A 433 3.53 -16.97 -5.68
N ILE A 434 4.63 -17.20 -4.96
CA ILE A 434 5.58 -16.17 -4.56
C ILE A 434 6.26 -15.52 -5.76
N LEU A 435 6.90 -16.31 -6.63
CA LEU A 435 7.73 -15.75 -7.70
C LEU A 435 6.88 -15.08 -8.78
N SER A 436 5.66 -15.58 -9.05
CA SER A 436 4.73 -14.89 -9.96
C SER A 436 4.21 -13.56 -9.38
N GLY A 437 3.95 -13.51 -8.06
CA GLY A 437 3.62 -12.28 -7.36
C GLY A 437 4.70 -11.23 -7.45
N ILE A 438 5.93 -11.57 -7.07
CA ILE A 438 7.09 -10.66 -7.15
C ILE A 438 7.29 -10.19 -8.60
N THR A 439 7.20 -11.09 -9.59
CA THR A 439 7.40 -10.72 -11.01
C THR A 439 6.30 -9.78 -11.52
N GLY A 440 5.04 -9.99 -11.10
CA GLY A 440 3.93 -9.07 -11.40
C GLY A 440 4.15 -7.70 -10.77
N ASN A 441 4.43 -7.65 -9.46
CA ASN A 441 4.70 -6.42 -8.73
C ASN A 441 5.91 -5.65 -9.29
N LEU A 442 6.95 -6.37 -9.73
CA LEU A 442 8.14 -5.79 -10.35
C LEU A 442 7.82 -5.14 -11.71
N ALA A 443 7.04 -5.80 -12.56
CA ALA A 443 6.60 -5.21 -13.82
C ALA A 443 5.71 -3.98 -13.58
N SER A 444 4.76 -4.07 -12.65
CA SER A 444 3.91 -2.95 -12.26
C SER A 444 4.69 -1.78 -11.65
N ALA A 445 5.76 -2.04 -10.88
CA ALA A 445 6.65 -1.00 -10.39
C ALA A 445 7.36 -0.20 -11.49
N ILE A 446 7.59 -0.81 -12.65
CA ILE A 446 8.20 -0.14 -13.81
C ILE A 446 7.15 0.71 -14.53
N PHE A 447 5.98 0.13 -14.84
CA PHE A 447 4.98 0.76 -15.71
C PHE A 447 3.94 1.63 -15.00
N LEU A 448 3.73 1.44 -13.68
CA LEU A 448 2.80 2.19 -12.83
C LEU A 448 3.51 2.68 -11.54
N PRO A 449 4.53 3.55 -11.65
CA PRO A 449 5.41 3.87 -10.52
C PRO A 449 4.72 4.57 -9.35
N TYR A 450 3.73 5.42 -9.64
CA TYR A 450 3.03 6.25 -8.64
C TYR A 450 1.71 5.64 -8.12
N ARG A 451 1.38 4.38 -8.47
CA ARG A 451 0.22 3.68 -7.92
C ARG A 451 0.64 2.75 -6.78
N ALA A 452 0.14 3.06 -5.58
CA ALA A 452 0.27 2.23 -4.39
C ALA A 452 -0.64 1.01 -4.51
N GLU A 453 -0.04 -0.17 -4.62
CA GLU A 453 -0.78 -1.41 -4.85
C GLU A 453 -0.37 -2.51 -3.86
N VAL A 454 -1.36 -3.33 -3.49
CA VAL A 454 -1.29 -4.36 -2.46
C VAL A 454 -2.14 -5.55 -2.88
N GLY A 455 -1.87 -6.71 -2.30
CA GLY A 455 -2.62 -7.94 -2.52
C GLY A 455 -1.87 -8.93 -3.42
N PRO A 456 -2.13 -10.23 -3.28
CA PRO A 456 -1.47 -11.27 -4.05
C PRO A 456 -2.08 -11.45 -5.45
N ALA A 457 -2.63 -10.40 -6.06
CA ALA A 457 -3.41 -10.52 -7.29
C ALA A 457 -2.57 -11.07 -8.47
N GLY A 458 -1.33 -10.59 -8.64
CA GLY A 458 -0.37 -11.17 -9.59
C GLY A 458 -0.11 -12.67 -9.34
N SER A 459 0.01 -13.09 -8.08
CA SER A 459 0.13 -14.50 -7.69
C SER A 459 -1.12 -15.33 -8.03
N GLN A 460 -2.31 -14.75 -7.88
CA GLN A 460 -3.58 -15.40 -8.24
C GLN A 460 -3.67 -15.65 -9.75
N PHE A 461 -3.30 -14.66 -10.57
CA PHE A 461 -3.19 -14.83 -12.03
C PHE A 461 -2.09 -15.85 -12.41
N GLY A 462 -0.98 -15.90 -11.67
CA GLY A 462 0.01 -16.97 -11.82
C GLY A 462 -0.54 -18.38 -11.54
N LEU A 463 -1.45 -18.52 -10.57
CA LEU A 463 -2.18 -19.77 -10.32
C LEU A 463 -3.26 -20.06 -11.38
N LEU A 464 -3.83 -19.04 -12.03
CA LEU A 464 -4.70 -19.26 -13.20
C LEU A 464 -3.89 -19.81 -14.38
N ALA A 465 -2.67 -19.33 -14.61
CA ALA A 465 -1.76 -19.90 -15.61
C ALA A 465 -1.37 -21.36 -15.28
N CYS A 466 -1.22 -21.70 -14.00
CA CYS A 466 -1.02 -23.07 -13.53
C CYS A 466 -2.16 -24.03 -13.98
N LEU A 467 -3.42 -23.55 -14.01
CA LEU A 467 -4.56 -24.34 -14.53
C LEU A 467 -4.49 -24.57 -16.05
N PHE A 468 -3.90 -23.65 -16.82
CA PHE A 468 -3.63 -23.87 -18.25
C PHE A 468 -2.57 -24.95 -18.46
N VAL A 469 -1.48 -24.91 -17.70
CA VAL A 469 -0.43 -25.94 -17.79
C VAL A 469 -0.99 -27.32 -17.38
N GLU A 470 -1.83 -27.40 -16.35
CA GLU A 470 -2.56 -28.62 -15.99
C GLU A 470 -3.48 -29.10 -17.15
N LEU A 471 -4.20 -28.18 -17.80
CA LEU A 471 -5.06 -28.50 -18.94
C LEU A 471 -4.28 -29.03 -20.16
N PHE A 472 -3.17 -28.39 -20.52
CA PHE A 472 -2.33 -28.83 -21.64
C PHE A 472 -1.68 -30.20 -21.37
N GLN A 473 -1.27 -30.47 -20.12
CA GLN A 473 -0.73 -31.77 -19.74
C GLN A 473 -1.79 -32.89 -19.71
N SER A 474 -3.05 -32.57 -19.39
CA SER A 474 -4.17 -33.52 -19.38
C SER A 474 -4.91 -33.64 -20.71
N TRP A 475 -4.46 -32.93 -21.75
CA TRP A 475 -5.16 -32.81 -23.04
C TRP A 475 -5.52 -34.15 -23.70
N GLN A 476 -4.64 -35.14 -23.60
CA GLN A 476 -4.85 -36.49 -24.16
C GLN A 476 -5.79 -37.38 -23.33
N VAL A 477 -6.06 -37.00 -22.08
CA VAL A 477 -6.85 -37.77 -21.10
C VAL A 477 -8.30 -37.26 -21.00
N LEU A 478 -8.51 -35.97 -21.26
CA LEU A 478 -9.83 -35.33 -21.23
C LEU A 478 -10.69 -35.70 -22.45
N GLU A 479 -12.00 -35.79 -22.24
CA GLU A 479 -12.96 -36.12 -23.31
C GLU A 479 -13.16 -34.94 -24.29
N LYS A 480 -13.19 -33.71 -23.79
CA LYS A 480 -13.48 -32.48 -24.57
C LYS A 480 -12.49 -31.34 -24.23
N PRO A 481 -11.19 -31.49 -24.55
CA PRO A 481 -10.15 -30.54 -24.12
C PRO A 481 -10.32 -29.14 -24.72
N MET A 482 -10.74 -29.01 -25.98
CA MET A 482 -10.99 -27.69 -26.60
C MET A 482 -12.10 -26.90 -25.89
N LYS A 483 -13.20 -27.55 -25.49
CA LYS A 483 -14.26 -26.88 -24.70
C LYS A 483 -13.72 -26.46 -23.32
N ALA A 484 -12.91 -27.32 -22.69
CA ALA A 484 -12.28 -27.01 -21.41
C ALA A 484 -11.30 -25.82 -21.50
N PHE A 485 -10.61 -25.65 -22.64
CA PHE A 485 -9.73 -24.53 -22.95
C PHE A 485 -10.52 -23.25 -23.19
N LEU A 486 -11.49 -23.25 -24.11
CA LEU A 486 -12.32 -22.07 -24.41
C LEU A 486 -13.04 -21.54 -23.16
N ASN A 487 -13.57 -22.42 -22.31
CA ASN A 487 -14.19 -22.03 -21.05
C ASN A 487 -13.19 -21.38 -20.07
N LEU A 488 -11.97 -21.91 -19.95
CA LEU A 488 -10.94 -21.35 -19.07
C LEU A 488 -10.41 -20.01 -19.61
N SER A 489 -10.21 -19.91 -20.92
CA SER A 489 -9.83 -18.68 -21.62
C SER A 489 -10.90 -17.61 -21.49
N GLY A 490 -12.19 -17.95 -21.56
CA GLY A 490 -13.30 -17.01 -21.33
C GLY A 490 -13.31 -16.42 -19.92
N ILE A 491 -13.04 -17.25 -18.90
CA ILE A 491 -12.91 -16.78 -17.50
C ILE A 491 -11.72 -15.82 -17.37
N VAL A 492 -10.55 -16.19 -17.90
CA VAL A 492 -9.34 -15.35 -17.77
C VAL A 492 -9.44 -14.08 -18.60
N LEU A 493 -10.05 -14.12 -19.79
CA LEU A 493 -10.34 -12.93 -20.59
C LEU A 493 -11.32 -11.99 -19.87
N PHE A 494 -12.37 -12.52 -19.23
CA PHE A 494 -13.27 -11.73 -18.40
C PHE A 494 -12.54 -11.08 -17.22
N LEU A 495 -11.64 -11.80 -16.55
CA LEU A 495 -10.83 -11.23 -15.45
C LEU A 495 -9.85 -10.14 -15.94
N PHE A 496 -9.24 -10.29 -17.11
CA PHE A 496 -8.41 -9.24 -17.73
C PHE A 496 -9.25 -8.04 -18.20
N LEU A 497 -10.50 -8.25 -18.62
CA LEU A 497 -11.45 -7.18 -18.98
C LEU A 497 -11.91 -6.40 -17.73
N CYS A 498 -12.23 -7.10 -16.64
CA CYS A 498 -12.43 -6.45 -15.33
C CYS A 498 -11.16 -5.76 -14.83
N GLY A 499 -9.98 -6.26 -15.20
CA GLY A 499 -8.70 -5.63 -14.92
C GLY A 499 -8.46 -4.29 -15.63
N LEU A 500 -9.34 -3.87 -16.56
CA LEU A 500 -9.32 -2.54 -17.18
C LEU A 500 -10.12 -1.49 -16.38
N LEU A 501 -10.71 -1.87 -15.25
CA LEU A 501 -11.37 -0.95 -14.33
C LEU A 501 -10.32 -0.14 -13.54
N PRO A 502 -10.64 1.09 -13.11
CA PRO A 502 -9.79 1.84 -12.19
C PRO A 502 -9.51 1.05 -10.91
N TRP A 503 -8.39 1.37 -10.27
CA TRP A 503 -7.89 0.73 -9.04
C TRP A 503 -7.45 -0.74 -9.16
N ILE A 504 -7.44 -1.33 -10.36
CA ILE A 504 -6.97 -2.70 -10.60
C ILE A 504 -5.69 -2.69 -11.44
N ASP A 505 -4.70 -3.49 -11.03
CA ASP A 505 -3.40 -3.60 -11.71
C ASP A 505 -3.36 -4.74 -12.74
N ASN A 506 -3.73 -4.41 -13.97
CA ASN A 506 -3.66 -5.37 -15.07
C ASN A 506 -2.22 -5.74 -15.48
N ILE A 507 -1.21 -4.91 -15.17
CA ILE A 507 0.18 -5.20 -15.50
C ILE A 507 0.73 -6.30 -14.60
N ALA A 508 0.51 -6.23 -13.28
CA ALA A 508 0.86 -7.35 -12.40
C ALA A 508 0.05 -8.60 -12.72
N HIS A 509 -1.20 -8.49 -13.20
CA HIS A 509 -1.97 -9.64 -13.68
C HIS A 509 -1.32 -10.28 -14.91
N ILE A 510 -0.94 -9.51 -15.93
CA ILE A 510 -0.33 -10.01 -17.17
C ILE A 510 1.03 -10.66 -16.88
N PHE A 511 1.93 -9.96 -16.18
CA PHE A 511 3.26 -10.49 -15.86
C PHE A 511 3.23 -11.60 -14.79
N GLY A 512 2.27 -11.57 -13.86
CA GLY A 512 1.98 -12.66 -12.93
C GLY A 512 1.48 -13.92 -13.64
N PHE A 513 0.57 -13.77 -14.62
CA PHE A 513 0.13 -14.88 -15.48
C PHE A 513 1.29 -15.45 -16.32
N LEU A 514 2.08 -14.59 -16.98
CA LEU A 514 3.20 -15.01 -17.83
C LEU A 514 4.29 -15.74 -17.03
N SER A 515 4.71 -15.17 -15.90
CA SER A 515 5.68 -15.81 -15.00
C SER A 515 5.11 -17.09 -14.38
N GLY A 516 3.85 -17.08 -13.95
CA GLY A 516 3.17 -18.27 -13.46
C GLY A 516 3.07 -19.39 -14.49
N LEU A 517 2.89 -19.07 -15.78
CA LEU A 517 2.92 -20.05 -16.87
C LEU A 517 4.30 -20.72 -16.95
N LEU A 518 5.37 -19.92 -16.97
CA LEU A 518 6.76 -20.39 -17.05
C LEU A 518 7.16 -21.22 -15.81
N LEU A 519 6.85 -20.73 -14.61
CA LEU A 519 7.09 -21.44 -13.36
C LEU A 519 6.28 -22.73 -13.27
N SER A 520 5.05 -22.75 -13.79
CA SER A 520 4.24 -23.98 -13.84
C SER A 520 4.82 -25.03 -14.78
N PHE A 521 5.41 -24.61 -15.91
CA PHE A 521 6.18 -25.48 -16.82
C PHE A 521 7.55 -25.93 -16.27
N ALA A 522 7.98 -25.41 -15.12
CA ALA A 522 9.13 -25.91 -14.39
C ALA A 522 8.72 -26.84 -13.23
N PHE A 523 7.83 -26.36 -12.35
CA PHE A 523 7.61 -26.95 -11.03
C PHE A 523 6.42 -27.91 -10.88
N LEU A 524 5.48 -27.99 -11.82
CA LEU A 524 4.35 -28.95 -11.69
C LEU A 524 4.79 -30.42 -11.81
N PRO A 525 4.03 -31.38 -11.25
CA PRO A 525 4.23 -32.80 -11.53
C PRO A 525 3.70 -33.17 -12.93
N TYR A 526 4.48 -33.95 -13.69
CA TYR A 526 4.14 -34.36 -15.06
C TYR A 526 3.73 -35.83 -15.17
N ILE A 527 2.62 -36.10 -15.87
CA ILE A 527 2.29 -37.44 -16.38
C ILE A 527 3.16 -37.71 -17.62
N THR A 528 3.75 -38.90 -17.75
CA THR A 528 4.70 -39.22 -18.85
C THR A 528 4.13 -40.28 -19.78
N PHE A 529 4.02 -39.96 -21.08
CA PHE A 529 3.42 -40.86 -22.07
C PHE A 529 4.48 -41.70 -22.84
N GLY A 530 5.77 -41.52 -22.56
CA GLY A 530 6.86 -42.28 -23.15
C GLY A 530 8.25 -41.67 -22.88
N THR A 531 9.32 -42.32 -23.37
CA THR A 531 10.72 -41.84 -23.22
C THR A 531 10.97 -40.53 -23.96
N MET A 532 10.49 -40.40 -25.20
CA MET A 532 10.60 -39.16 -25.99
C MET A 532 9.82 -38.00 -25.35
N ASP A 533 8.63 -38.28 -24.79
CA ASP A 533 7.84 -37.30 -24.05
C ASP A 533 8.54 -36.85 -22.75
N LYS A 534 9.20 -37.77 -22.04
CA LYS A 534 10.06 -37.47 -20.88
C LYS A 534 11.25 -36.59 -21.24
N TYR A 535 11.91 -36.81 -22.38
CA TYR A 535 12.99 -35.95 -22.86
C TYR A 535 12.47 -34.55 -23.24
N ARG A 536 11.41 -34.48 -24.04
CA ARG A 536 10.75 -33.22 -24.41
C ARG A 536 10.36 -32.39 -23.19
N LYS A 537 9.78 -33.00 -22.16
CA LYS A 537 9.40 -32.32 -20.91
C LYS A 537 10.62 -31.81 -20.13
N ARG A 538 11.73 -32.55 -20.09
CA ARG A 538 12.99 -32.05 -19.50
C ARG A 538 13.54 -30.83 -20.24
N VAL A 539 13.53 -30.84 -21.58
CA VAL A 539 13.93 -29.68 -22.39
C VAL A 539 13.01 -28.49 -22.12
N MET A 540 11.68 -28.68 -22.09
CA MET A 540 10.73 -27.62 -21.76
C MET A 540 10.97 -27.01 -20.37
N ILE A 541 11.25 -27.82 -19.34
CA ILE A 541 11.57 -27.32 -17.98
C ILE A 541 12.82 -26.43 -18.02
N ILE A 542 13.89 -26.86 -18.69
CA ILE A 542 15.15 -26.09 -18.79
C ILE A 542 14.92 -24.78 -19.54
N VAL A 543 14.28 -24.83 -20.71
CA VAL A 543 13.96 -23.63 -21.52
C VAL A 543 13.08 -22.68 -20.72
N SER A 544 12.04 -23.17 -20.03
CA SER A 544 11.13 -22.33 -19.26
C SER A 544 11.80 -21.66 -18.06
N MET A 545 12.74 -22.35 -17.40
CA MET A 545 13.56 -21.75 -16.33
C MET A 545 14.50 -20.67 -16.88
N LEU A 546 15.17 -20.92 -18.01
CA LEU A 546 16.04 -19.93 -18.66
C LEU A 546 15.26 -18.68 -19.09
N VAL A 547 14.07 -18.86 -19.69
CA VAL A 547 13.18 -17.75 -20.09
C VAL A 547 12.66 -16.99 -18.85
N PHE A 548 12.29 -17.68 -17.77
CA PHE A 548 11.87 -17.03 -16.53
C PHE A 548 13.01 -16.20 -15.89
N VAL A 549 14.22 -16.75 -15.81
CA VAL A 549 15.39 -16.03 -15.26
C VAL A 549 15.75 -14.84 -16.15
N GLY A 550 15.70 -14.99 -17.47
CA GLY A 550 15.91 -13.88 -18.42
C GLY A 550 14.88 -12.77 -18.26
N LEU A 551 13.59 -13.11 -18.17
CA LEU A 551 12.49 -12.16 -17.91
C LEU A 551 12.66 -11.44 -16.58
N PHE A 552 12.94 -12.18 -15.51
CA PHE A 552 13.11 -11.59 -14.17
C PHE A 552 14.33 -10.65 -14.14
N ALA A 553 15.47 -11.07 -14.70
CA ALA A 553 16.67 -10.25 -14.80
C ALA A 553 16.45 -9.00 -15.65
N SER A 554 15.75 -9.09 -16.79
CA SER A 554 15.46 -7.91 -17.62
C SER A 554 14.59 -6.89 -16.88
N LEU A 555 13.59 -7.36 -16.13
CA LEU A 555 12.74 -6.47 -15.32
C LEU A 555 13.53 -5.81 -14.18
N VAL A 556 14.45 -6.51 -13.49
CA VAL A 556 15.31 -5.90 -12.46
C VAL A 556 16.24 -4.84 -13.07
N ILE A 557 16.81 -5.10 -14.26
CA ILE A 557 17.65 -4.13 -14.99
C ILE A 557 16.84 -2.91 -15.41
N TRP A 558 15.60 -3.09 -15.89
CA TRP A 558 14.72 -1.97 -16.24
C TRP A 558 14.25 -1.17 -15.02
N LEU A 559 14.07 -1.80 -13.85
CA LEU A 559 13.76 -1.06 -12.63
C LEU A 559 14.92 -0.16 -12.20
N TYR A 560 16.15 -0.68 -12.16
CA TYR A 560 17.28 0.02 -11.53
C TYR A 560 18.20 0.80 -12.48
N VAL A 561 18.34 0.39 -13.74
CA VAL A 561 19.33 0.96 -14.67
C VAL A 561 18.67 1.77 -15.78
N TYR A 562 17.59 1.26 -16.37
CA TYR A 562 16.90 1.87 -17.50
C TYR A 562 15.39 1.96 -17.25
N PRO A 563 14.92 2.94 -16.45
CA PRO A 563 13.50 3.13 -16.20
C PRO A 563 12.77 3.51 -17.49
N ILE A 564 11.95 2.58 -18.00
CA ILE A 564 11.20 2.74 -19.24
C ILE A 564 9.86 3.43 -18.94
N ASN A 565 9.70 4.67 -19.43
CA ASN A 565 8.43 5.38 -19.43
C ASN A 565 7.73 5.23 -20.78
N TRP A 566 6.91 4.17 -20.94
CA TRP A 566 6.07 3.97 -22.12
C TRP A 566 4.60 4.27 -21.78
N HIS A 567 4.16 5.51 -22.03
CA HIS A 567 2.81 5.98 -21.69
C HIS A 567 1.67 5.14 -22.29
N TRP A 568 1.89 4.45 -23.41
CA TRP A 568 0.88 3.58 -24.02
C TRP A 568 0.59 2.32 -23.19
N ILE A 569 1.52 1.85 -22.34
CA ILE A 569 1.31 0.69 -21.47
C ILE A 569 0.31 1.01 -20.35
N GLU A 570 0.18 2.28 -19.94
CA GLU A 570 -0.81 2.71 -18.95
C GLU A 570 -2.25 2.35 -19.40
N HIS A 571 -2.51 2.34 -20.71
CA HIS A 571 -3.81 1.96 -21.30
C HIS A 571 -4.11 0.45 -21.23
N LEU A 572 -3.12 -0.41 -20.98
CA LEU A 572 -3.35 -1.83 -20.69
C LEU A 572 -3.93 -2.05 -19.28
N THR A 573 -3.78 -1.05 -18.40
CA THR A 573 -4.33 -1.04 -17.04
C THR A 573 -5.70 -0.37 -16.97
N CYS A 574 -5.90 0.72 -17.71
CA CYS A 574 -7.15 1.47 -17.66
C CYS A 574 -7.47 2.06 -19.04
N LEU A 575 -8.57 1.61 -19.64
CA LEU A 575 -9.10 2.21 -20.87
C LEU A 575 -9.91 3.46 -20.51
N PRO A 576 -9.55 4.66 -21.02
CA PRO A 576 -10.27 5.89 -20.72
C PRO A 576 -11.62 5.92 -21.44
N PHE A 577 -12.63 5.25 -20.87
CA PHE A 577 -14.00 5.27 -21.38
C PHE A 577 -14.68 6.63 -21.17
N THR A 578 -14.24 7.40 -20.18
CA THR A 578 -14.54 8.83 -20.00
C THR A 578 -13.29 9.54 -19.45
N ASP A 579 -13.22 10.85 -19.60
CA ASP A 579 -12.03 11.66 -19.23
C ASP A 579 -11.65 11.53 -17.75
N ARG A 580 -12.63 11.26 -16.87
CA ARG A 580 -12.43 11.07 -15.43
C ARG A 580 -12.24 9.60 -15.00
N PHE A 581 -12.47 8.63 -15.89
CA PHE A 581 -12.48 7.20 -15.51
C PHE A 581 -11.09 6.63 -15.25
N CYS A 582 -10.10 7.14 -15.98
CA CYS A 582 -8.69 6.78 -15.86
C CYS A 582 -7.84 8.02 -15.57
N GLU A 583 -8.43 9.04 -14.95
CA GLU A 583 -7.75 10.29 -14.61
C GLU A 583 -6.46 9.97 -13.88
N LYS A 584 -5.35 10.52 -14.39
CA LYS A 584 -4.07 10.34 -13.70
C LYS A 584 -4.21 11.01 -12.35
N TYR A 585 -3.67 10.38 -11.30
CA TYR A 585 -3.36 11.09 -10.07
C TYR A 585 -2.45 12.25 -10.45
N ASP A 586 -3.01 13.45 -10.61
CA ASP A 586 -2.23 14.55 -11.10
C ASP A 586 -1.22 14.90 -10.02
N LEU A 587 0.03 15.11 -10.42
CA LEU A 587 1.10 15.44 -9.50
C LEU A 587 0.75 16.70 -8.68
N ASN A 588 -0.17 17.54 -9.13
CA ASN A 588 -0.54 18.79 -8.47
C ASN A 588 -1.78 18.71 -7.56
N GLN A 589 -2.52 17.59 -7.53
CA GLN A 589 -3.82 17.48 -6.83
C GLN A 589 -3.78 17.46 -5.29
N VAL A 590 -2.59 17.56 -4.67
CA VAL A 590 -2.42 17.59 -3.19
C VAL A 590 -1.83 18.93 -2.71
N LEU A 591 -1.66 19.92 -3.60
CA LEU A 591 -0.92 21.16 -3.29
C LEU A 591 -1.65 22.48 -3.60
N HIS A 592 -2.96 22.46 -3.91
CA HIS A 592 -3.77 23.66 -4.21
C HIS A 592 -5.15 23.61 -3.56
#